data_AF-A0A378YRD9-F1
#
_entry.id   AF-A0A378YRD9-F1
#
_cell.length_a   1.000
_cell.length_b   1.000
_cell.length_c   1.000
_cell.angle_alpha   90.00
_cell.angle_beta   90.00
_cell.angle_gamma   90.00
#
_symmetry.space_group_name_H-M   'P 1'
#
loop_
_entity.id
_entity.type
_entity.pdbx_description
1 polymer ?
#
loop_
_entity_poly.entity_id
_entity_poly.type
_entity_poly.pdbx_seq_one_letter_code
_entity_poly.pdbx_strand_id
1 'polypeptide(L)'
;MDDAESLRALADTADVIINCAGPFAVTGMPVARAAAEAGCHYIDHSVEVHPVRQLYDTLAETAQRAGITMIPSLSFYGGLGDLLAGAVARGVADIDRITVAYAVTNWKMTTGAVNTARLLFADTERVGFENGELRIGFVEPRNAVFAFPPPVGPRTVIAPVPFPEAFTVPRHTSVRSVEAQLTARTFEEEQAFASEHLDSADRADSEFTIAAQVLGASGSASGTLRGRDLWRAGALASVEAAVRVTGGAVKSGVVSPGEAFDAPEFLGALADRDAFTVDLPTGS
;
A
#
# COMPACT_ATOMS: atom_id res chain seq x y z
N MET A 1 -8.60 -12.40 17.53
CA MET A 1 -7.69 -11.23 17.54
C MET A 1 -7.87 -10.38 18.81
N ASP A 2 -8.94 -10.65 19.55
CA ASP A 2 -9.28 -10.13 20.87
C ASP A 2 -8.72 -11.00 22.03
N ASP A 3 -8.32 -12.24 21.75
CA ASP A 3 -7.60 -13.08 22.71
C ASP A 3 -6.08 -12.89 22.62
N ALA A 4 -5.53 -12.19 23.62
CA ALA A 4 -4.10 -11.90 23.72
C ALA A 4 -3.24 -13.15 23.95
N GLU A 5 -3.76 -14.19 24.62
CA GLU A 5 -3.01 -15.41 24.88
C GLU A 5 -2.82 -16.21 23.58
N SER A 6 -3.91 -16.37 22.81
CA SER A 6 -3.84 -17.00 21.48
C SER A 6 -2.94 -16.24 20.51
N LEU A 7 -2.95 -14.89 20.53
CA LEU A 7 -2.07 -14.09 19.67
C LEU A 7 -0.59 -14.27 20.04
N ARG A 8 -0.27 -14.33 21.33
CA ARG A 8 1.11 -14.61 21.79
C ARG A 8 1.55 -16.00 21.35
N ALA A 9 0.70 -17.01 21.58
CA ALA A 9 1.00 -18.39 21.19
C ALA A 9 1.23 -18.52 19.67
N LEU A 10 0.48 -17.78 18.84
CA LEU A 10 0.73 -17.70 17.42
C LEU A 10 2.11 -17.08 17.12
N ALA A 11 2.38 -15.90 17.71
CA ALA A 11 3.60 -15.15 17.45
C ALA A 11 4.87 -15.89 17.91
N ASP A 12 4.80 -16.68 18.97
CA ASP A 12 5.92 -17.49 19.47
C ASP A 12 6.29 -18.66 18.53
N THR A 13 5.43 -19.00 17.56
CA THR A 13 5.62 -20.16 16.65
C THR A 13 5.92 -19.78 15.20
N ALA A 14 5.91 -18.48 14.87
CA ALA A 14 6.07 -18.00 13.50
C ALA A 14 7.30 -17.08 13.37
N ASP A 15 8.01 -17.18 12.25
CA ASP A 15 9.06 -16.22 11.91
C ASP A 15 8.48 -14.89 11.38
N VAL A 16 7.34 -14.97 10.70
CA VAL A 16 6.61 -13.83 10.11
C VAL A 16 5.12 -14.03 10.26
N ILE A 17 4.41 -13.00 10.73
CA ILE A 17 2.95 -12.91 10.67
C ILE A 17 2.56 -12.00 9.51
N ILE A 18 1.76 -12.51 8.57
CA ILE A 18 1.09 -11.72 7.53
C ILE A 18 -0.37 -11.51 7.96
N ASN A 19 -0.70 -10.30 8.39
CA ASN A 19 -2.04 -9.93 8.82
C ASN A 19 -2.88 -9.45 7.63
N CYS A 20 -3.76 -10.32 7.13
CA CYS A 20 -4.72 -10.01 6.07
C CYS A 20 -6.15 -9.74 6.60
N ALA A 21 -6.32 -9.59 7.92
CA ALA A 21 -7.62 -9.50 8.57
C ALA A 21 -7.99 -8.04 8.87
N GLY A 22 -8.45 -7.27 7.88
CA GLY A 22 -9.00 -5.92 8.09
C GLY A 22 -10.38 -5.93 8.78
N PRO A 23 -10.85 -4.80 9.32
CA PRO A 23 -10.22 -3.47 9.29
C PRO A 23 -9.12 -3.30 10.35
N PHE A 24 -8.01 -2.67 9.95
CA PHE A 24 -6.77 -2.61 10.74
C PHE A 24 -6.83 -1.61 11.89
N ALA A 25 -7.80 -0.70 11.89
CA ALA A 25 -8.14 0.10 13.07
C ALA A 25 -8.54 -0.75 14.29
N VAL A 26 -9.03 -1.98 14.06
CA VAL A 26 -9.41 -2.92 15.11
C VAL A 26 -8.33 -4.00 15.28
N THR A 27 -7.79 -4.50 14.18
CA THR A 27 -7.02 -5.75 14.15
C THR A 27 -5.52 -5.54 14.07
N GLY A 28 -5.06 -4.39 13.59
CA GLY A 28 -3.64 -4.12 13.32
C GLY A 28 -2.82 -4.12 14.60
N MET A 29 -3.12 -3.20 15.52
CA MET A 29 -2.33 -3.01 16.75
C MET A 29 -2.25 -4.27 17.64
N PRO A 30 -3.34 -5.03 17.91
CA PRO A 30 -3.25 -6.24 18.72
C PRO A 30 -2.29 -7.30 18.14
N VAL A 31 -2.37 -7.56 16.83
CA VAL A 31 -1.52 -8.57 16.17
C VAL A 31 -0.09 -8.07 16.05
N ALA A 32 0.10 -6.82 15.67
CA ALA A 32 1.42 -6.19 15.54
C ALA A 32 2.17 -6.16 16.88
N ARG A 33 1.46 -5.88 17.99
CA ARG A 33 2.06 -5.90 19.33
C ARG A 33 2.51 -7.30 19.73
N ALA A 34 1.69 -8.32 19.49
CA ALA A 34 2.06 -9.70 19.78
C ALA A 34 3.31 -10.12 19.00
N ALA A 35 3.38 -9.77 17.71
CA ALA A 35 4.57 -10.01 16.89
C ALA A 35 5.81 -9.29 17.45
N ALA A 36 5.67 -8.00 17.80
CA ALA A 36 6.77 -7.20 18.33
C ALA A 36 7.30 -7.70 19.68
N GLU A 37 6.42 -8.18 20.56
CA GLU A 37 6.80 -8.73 21.86
C GLU A 37 7.45 -10.12 21.75
N ALA A 38 7.04 -10.93 20.78
CA ALA A 38 7.60 -12.26 20.53
C ALA A 38 8.89 -12.26 19.69
N GLY A 39 9.25 -11.12 19.11
CA GLY A 39 10.37 -11.07 18.16
C GLY A 39 10.06 -11.71 16.80
N CYS A 40 8.78 -11.72 16.41
CA CYS A 40 8.31 -12.18 15.11
C CYS A 40 8.18 -10.99 14.14
N HIS A 41 8.59 -11.16 12.88
CA HIS A 41 8.35 -10.14 11.86
C HIS A 41 6.85 -9.95 11.60
N TYR A 42 6.46 -8.77 11.13
CA TYR A 42 5.06 -8.44 10.88
C TYR A 42 4.90 -7.78 9.52
N ILE A 43 3.92 -8.22 8.76
CA ILE A 43 3.51 -7.62 7.49
C ILE A 43 1.99 -7.52 7.52
N ASP A 44 1.41 -6.43 7.03
CA ASP A 44 -0.04 -6.34 6.91
C ASP A 44 -0.50 -5.70 5.61
N HIS A 45 -1.80 -5.82 5.37
CA HIS A 45 -2.48 -5.31 4.18
C HIS A 45 -3.25 -4.02 4.47
N SER A 46 -2.85 -3.23 5.48
CA SER A 46 -3.59 -2.02 5.86
C SER A 46 -3.65 -0.99 4.73
N VAL A 47 -4.82 -0.40 4.54
CA VAL A 47 -5.00 0.73 3.61
C VAL A 47 -5.41 2.00 4.35
N GLU A 48 -5.75 1.88 5.64
CA GLU A 48 -6.08 3.00 6.52
C GLU A 48 -4.80 3.67 7.05
N VAL A 49 -4.66 4.98 6.81
CA VAL A 49 -3.42 5.71 7.15
C VAL A 49 -3.19 5.85 8.66
N HIS A 50 -4.25 6.01 9.46
CA HIS A 50 -4.11 6.14 10.91
C HIS A 50 -3.58 4.88 11.59
N PRO A 51 -4.12 3.68 11.33
CA PRO A 51 -3.52 2.44 11.83
C PRO A 51 -2.06 2.28 11.43
N VAL A 52 -1.71 2.58 10.18
CA VAL A 52 -0.31 2.56 9.71
C VAL A 52 0.54 3.46 10.59
N ARG A 53 0.19 4.74 10.70
CA ARG A 53 0.91 5.72 11.52
C ARG A 53 1.01 5.28 12.98
N GLN A 54 -0.06 4.73 13.54
CA GLN A 54 -0.08 4.26 14.93
C GLN A 54 0.98 3.18 15.18
N LEU A 55 1.23 2.29 14.21
CA LEU A 55 2.30 1.29 14.33
C LEU A 55 3.68 1.95 14.39
N TYR A 56 3.95 2.96 13.56
CA TYR A 56 5.20 3.72 13.65
C TYR A 56 5.36 4.41 15.00
N ASP A 57 4.32 5.12 15.45
CA ASP A 57 4.35 5.90 16.69
C ASP A 57 4.50 5.00 17.93
N THR A 58 4.02 3.75 17.89
CA THR A 58 3.91 2.89 19.07
C THR A 58 4.94 1.75 19.12
N LEU A 59 5.34 1.20 17.97
CA LEU A 59 6.08 -0.05 17.90
C LEU A 59 7.48 0.09 17.27
N ALA A 60 7.83 1.23 16.69
CA ALA A 60 9.13 1.41 16.01
C ALA A 60 10.32 1.05 16.92
N GLU A 61 10.38 1.59 18.14
CA GLU A 61 11.49 1.29 19.07
C GLU A 61 11.49 -0.17 19.53
N THR A 62 10.32 -0.75 19.79
CA THR A 62 10.21 -2.14 20.22
C THR A 62 10.68 -3.08 19.12
N ALA A 63 10.23 -2.87 17.89
CA ALA A 63 10.65 -3.63 16.72
C ALA A 63 12.17 -3.50 16.48
N GLN A 64 12.72 -2.30 16.63
CA GLN A 64 14.16 -2.07 16.50
C GLN A 64 14.97 -2.80 17.59
N ARG A 65 14.55 -2.74 18.86
CA ARG A 65 15.22 -3.48 19.95
C ARG A 65 15.14 -5.00 19.79
N ALA A 66 14.02 -5.50 19.28
CA ALA A 66 13.83 -6.91 19.00
C ALA A 66 14.55 -7.37 17.72
N GLY A 67 15.11 -6.45 16.93
CA GLY A 67 15.78 -6.77 15.67
C GLY A 67 14.83 -7.23 14.57
N ILE A 68 13.53 -6.94 14.69
CA ILE A 68 12.52 -7.36 13.72
C ILE A 68 12.15 -6.25 12.74
N THR A 69 11.72 -6.65 11.55
CA THR A 69 11.09 -5.76 10.57
C THR A 69 9.57 -5.86 10.66
N MET A 70 8.90 -4.71 10.70
CA MET A 70 7.44 -4.60 10.62
C MET A 70 7.07 -3.73 9.42
N ILE A 71 6.34 -4.27 8.45
CA ILE A 71 6.00 -3.62 7.18
C ILE A 71 4.47 -3.48 7.08
N PRO A 72 3.89 -2.38 7.59
CA PRO A 72 2.48 -2.11 7.36
C PRO A 72 2.23 -1.72 5.89
N SER A 73 0.98 -1.87 5.46
CA SER A 73 0.52 -1.46 4.13
C SER A 73 1.20 -2.12 2.94
N LEU A 74 1.72 -3.34 3.08
CA LEU A 74 2.21 -4.11 1.93
C LEU A 74 1.07 -4.89 1.26
N SER A 75 0.13 -4.15 0.70
CA SER A 75 -1.03 -4.65 -0.04
C SER A 75 -1.02 -4.15 -1.50
N PHE A 76 -2.08 -4.48 -2.26
CA PHE A 76 -2.32 -3.89 -3.58
C PHE A 76 -2.43 -2.35 -3.53
N TYR A 77 -3.27 -1.82 -2.65
CA TYR A 77 -3.35 -0.37 -2.39
C TYR A 77 -2.34 0.01 -1.30
N GLY A 78 -1.69 1.17 -1.43
CA GLY A 78 -0.58 1.53 -0.55
C GLY A 78 0.72 0.90 -1.04
N GLY A 79 0.92 -0.40 -0.78
CA GLY A 79 2.24 -1.04 -0.90
C GLY A 79 2.83 -1.07 -2.30
N LEU A 80 2.06 -1.53 -3.30
CA LEU A 80 2.52 -1.51 -4.69
C LEU A 80 2.66 -0.07 -5.22
N GLY A 81 1.80 0.85 -4.78
CA GLY A 81 1.88 2.28 -5.09
C GLY A 81 3.12 2.95 -4.52
N ASP A 82 3.48 2.62 -3.28
CA ASP A 82 4.65 3.11 -2.56
C ASP A 82 5.95 2.67 -3.26
N LEU A 83 6.05 1.38 -3.59
CA LEU A 83 7.17 0.83 -4.37
C LEU A 83 7.25 1.48 -5.76
N LEU A 84 6.13 1.59 -6.48
CA LEU A 84 6.11 2.20 -7.81
C LEU A 84 6.54 3.68 -7.75
N ALA A 85 6.05 4.43 -6.76
CA ALA A 85 6.44 5.82 -6.54
C ALA A 85 7.95 5.93 -6.31
N GLY A 86 8.51 5.13 -5.41
CA GLY A 86 9.95 5.12 -5.12
C GLY A 86 10.80 4.71 -6.33
N ALA A 87 10.33 3.75 -7.14
CA ALA A 87 11.00 3.32 -8.36
C ALA A 87 11.03 4.42 -9.43
N VAL A 88 9.90 5.10 -9.67
CA VAL A 88 9.77 6.17 -10.69
C VAL A 88 10.48 7.45 -10.25
N ALA A 89 10.56 7.71 -8.95
CA ALA A 89 11.25 8.88 -8.42
C ALA A 89 12.78 8.83 -8.60
N ARG A 90 13.35 7.66 -8.93
CA ARG A 90 14.80 7.52 -9.14
C ARG A 90 15.27 8.42 -10.29
N GLY A 91 16.20 9.32 -9.99
CA GLY A 91 16.78 10.23 -10.98
C GLY A 91 16.02 11.54 -11.19
N VAL A 92 14.90 11.77 -10.50
CA VAL A 92 14.22 13.07 -10.49
C VAL A 92 14.69 13.88 -9.28
N ALA A 93 15.27 15.05 -9.52
CA ALA A 93 15.70 15.96 -8.46
C ALA A 93 14.57 16.95 -8.10
N ASP A 94 14.58 17.41 -6.85
CA ASP A 94 13.66 18.44 -6.33
C ASP A 94 12.19 18.15 -6.67
N ILE A 95 11.69 17.00 -6.19
CA ILE A 95 10.35 16.52 -6.52
C ILE A 95 9.29 17.39 -5.84
N ASP A 96 8.51 18.11 -6.64
CA ASP A 96 7.39 18.91 -6.18
C ASP A 96 6.17 18.03 -5.87
N ARG A 97 5.88 17.03 -6.71
CA ARG A 97 4.70 16.19 -6.55
C ARG A 97 4.89 14.77 -7.04
N ILE A 98 4.39 13.82 -6.26
CA ILE A 98 4.16 12.43 -6.67
C ILE A 98 2.66 12.17 -6.66
N THR A 99 2.14 11.62 -7.76
CA THR A 99 0.76 11.16 -7.86
C THR A 99 0.74 9.67 -8.17
N VAL A 100 0.05 8.89 -7.34
CA VAL A 100 -0.19 7.46 -7.56
C VAL A 100 -1.66 7.26 -7.88
N ALA A 101 -1.98 6.83 -9.10
CA ALA A 101 -3.34 6.64 -9.56
C ALA A 101 -3.63 5.16 -9.82
N TYR A 102 -4.77 4.72 -9.32
CA TYR A 102 -5.29 3.37 -9.49
C TYR A 102 -6.47 3.38 -10.46
N ALA A 103 -6.42 2.51 -11.46
CA ALA A 103 -7.56 2.15 -12.29
C ALA A 103 -7.85 0.67 -12.08
N VAL A 104 -9.03 0.36 -11.56
CA VAL A 104 -9.45 -1.03 -11.29
C VAL A 104 -10.85 -1.24 -11.85
N THR A 105 -11.01 -2.33 -12.61
CA THR A 105 -12.30 -2.80 -13.13
C THR A 105 -12.55 -4.22 -12.70
N ASN A 106 -13.82 -4.61 -12.63
CA ASN A 106 -14.25 -5.94 -12.22
C ASN A 106 -13.75 -6.31 -10.81
N TRP A 107 -13.73 -5.32 -9.91
CA TRP A 107 -13.36 -5.57 -8.52
C TRP A 107 -14.55 -6.17 -7.77
N LYS A 108 -14.28 -7.22 -6.99
CA LYS A 108 -15.25 -7.92 -6.16
C LYS A 108 -14.74 -7.93 -4.73
N MET A 109 -15.19 -7.00 -3.89
CA MET A 109 -14.70 -6.84 -2.51
C MET A 109 -15.13 -7.98 -1.61
N THR A 110 -14.23 -8.39 -0.71
CA THR A 110 -14.55 -9.25 0.45
C THR A 110 -15.30 -8.43 1.51
N THR A 111 -15.96 -9.09 2.46
CA THR A 111 -16.58 -8.41 3.61
C THR A 111 -15.57 -7.53 4.36
N GLY A 112 -14.33 -8.01 4.55
CA GLY A 112 -13.26 -7.22 5.18
C GLY A 112 -12.95 -5.94 4.40
N ALA A 113 -12.88 -6.01 3.07
CA ALA A 113 -12.63 -4.85 2.22
C ALA A 113 -13.80 -3.86 2.20
N VAL A 114 -15.05 -4.33 2.19
CA VAL A 114 -16.25 -3.47 2.31
C VAL A 114 -16.23 -2.72 3.65
N ASN A 115 -15.95 -3.41 4.75
CA ASN A 115 -15.88 -2.79 6.08
C ASN A 115 -14.73 -1.77 6.17
N THR A 116 -13.58 -2.09 5.57
CA THR A 116 -12.44 -1.19 5.50
C THR A 116 -12.77 0.07 4.69
N ALA A 117 -13.38 -0.07 3.51
CA ALA A 117 -13.79 1.05 2.68
C ALA A 117 -14.80 1.97 3.40
N ARG A 118 -15.77 1.38 4.13
CA ARG A 118 -16.73 2.17 4.92
C ARG A 118 -16.03 3.06 5.96
N LEU A 119 -15.06 2.52 6.70
CA LEU A 119 -14.29 3.30 7.67
C LEU A 119 -13.44 4.37 6.99
N LEU A 120 -12.73 3.98 5.94
CA LEU A 120 -11.81 4.84 5.20
C LEU A 120 -12.50 6.09 4.62
N PHE A 121 -13.70 5.93 4.05
CA PHE A 121 -14.43 7.04 3.45
C PHE A 121 -15.30 7.82 4.43
N ALA A 122 -15.65 7.22 5.58
CA ALA A 122 -16.31 7.93 6.68
C ALA A 122 -15.36 8.83 7.47
N ASP A 123 -14.04 8.57 7.37
CA ASP A 123 -13.04 9.34 8.10
C ASP A 123 -12.87 10.76 7.54
N THR A 124 -13.09 11.74 8.42
CA THR A 124 -12.98 13.17 8.15
C THR A 124 -11.65 13.75 8.58
N GLU A 125 -10.91 13.07 9.47
CA GLU A 125 -9.58 13.48 9.89
C GLU A 125 -8.55 12.80 8.98
N ARG A 126 -8.27 13.37 7.81
CA ARG A 126 -7.41 12.72 6.82
C ARG A 126 -5.95 13.05 7.04
N VAL A 127 -5.11 12.05 6.84
CA VAL A 127 -3.64 12.22 6.81
C VAL A 127 -3.22 12.48 5.37
N GLY A 128 -2.64 13.64 5.12
CA GLY A 128 -2.08 14.05 3.83
C GLY A 128 -0.64 14.52 3.97
N PHE A 129 0.04 14.71 2.84
CA PHE A 129 1.40 15.27 2.82
C PHE A 129 1.51 16.32 1.73
N GLU A 130 1.68 17.57 2.16
CA GLU A 130 1.68 18.75 1.31
C GLU A 130 2.69 19.77 1.80
N ASN A 131 3.35 20.46 0.87
CA ASN A 131 4.37 21.47 1.16
C ASN A 131 5.54 20.96 2.03
N GLY A 132 5.86 19.66 1.93
CA GLY A 132 6.92 19.01 2.69
C GLY A 132 6.53 18.63 4.11
N GLU A 133 5.25 18.74 4.47
CA GLU A 133 4.77 18.50 5.83
C GLU A 133 3.59 17.53 5.87
N LEU A 134 3.55 16.72 6.92
CA LEU A 134 2.38 15.91 7.25
C LEU A 134 1.24 16.84 7.70
N ARG A 135 0.07 16.66 7.11
CA ARG A 135 -1.15 17.41 7.44
C ARG A 135 -2.22 16.46 7.91
N ILE A 136 -2.90 16.84 9.00
CA ILE A 136 -4.02 16.11 9.56
C ILE A 136 -5.21 17.05 9.57
N GLY A 137 -6.30 16.62 8.94
CA GLY A 137 -7.53 17.39 8.92
C GLY A 137 -8.43 17.05 7.74
N PHE A 138 -9.52 17.80 7.62
CA PHE A 138 -10.46 17.60 6.53
C PHE A 138 -9.85 18.00 5.19
N VAL A 139 -10.00 17.12 4.21
CA VAL A 139 -9.68 17.38 2.81
C VAL A 139 -10.88 16.99 1.97
N GLU A 140 -11.50 17.96 1.30
CA GLU A 140 -12.64 17.73 0.42
C GLU A 140 -12.22 16.85 -0.78
N PRO A 141 -12.82 15.68 -0.99
CA PRO A 141 -12.54 14.88 -2.18
C PRO A 141 -13.09 15.59 -3.42
N ARG A 142 -12.33 15.56 -4.51
CA ARG A 142 -12.73 16.14 -5.80
C ARG A 142 -12.63 15.11 -6.92
N ASN A 143 -13.39 15.34 -7.98
CA ASN A 143 -13.14 14.68 -9.24
C ASN A 143 -12.02 15.41 -9.98
N ALA A 144 -11.05 14.64 -10.48
CA ALA A 144 -10.00 15.10 -11.37
C ALA A 144 -9.92 14.18 -12.60
N VAL A 145 -9.09 14.53 -13.59
CA VAL A 145 -8.76 13.64 -14.70
C VAL A 145 -7.31 13.23 -14.55
N PHE A 146 -7.07 11.92 -14.51
CA PHE A 146 -5.73 11.36 -14.60
C PHE A 146 -5.52 10.74 -15.98
N ALA A 147 -4.40 11.09 -16.62
CA ALA A 147 -4.03 10.58 -17.93
C ALA A 147 -3.26 9.25 -17.78
N PHE A 148 -3.98 8.14 -17.59
CA PHE A 148 -3.35 6.83 -17.64
C PHE A 148 -2.81 6.55 -19.05
N PRO A 149 -1.67 5.86 -19.19
CA PRO A 149 -1.19 5.43 -20.51
C PRO A 149 -2.14 4.41 -21.18
N PRO A 150 -2.10 4.23 -22.50
CA PRO A 150 -2.90 3.23 -23.21
C PRO A 150 -2.66 1.82 -22.67
N PRO A 151 -3.67 0.96 -22.51
CA PRO A 151 -5.00 1.08 -23.11
C PRO A 151 -6.04 1.81 -22.23
N VAL A 152 -5.71 2.15 -20.98
CA VAL A 152 -6.68 2.79 -20.08
C VAL A 152 -7.05 4.18 -20.59
N GLY A 153 -6.05 5.02 -20.90
CA GLY A 153 -6.28 6.39 -21.33
C GLY A 153 -6.84 7.30 -20.23
N PRO A 154 -7.19 8.55 -20.55
CA PRO A 154 -7.70 9.50 -19.56
C PRO A 154 -8.96 9.00 -18.86
N ARG A 155 -9.01 9.13 -17.52
CA ARG A 155 -10.15 8.72 -16.69
C ARG A 155 -10.43 9.74 -15.60
N THR A 156 -11.72 9.87 -15.25
CA THR A 156 -12.14 10.58 -14.04
C THR A 156 -11.70 9.79 -12.82
N VAL A 157 -11.06 10.47 -11.87
CA VAL A 157 -10.55 9.92 -10.62
C VAL A 157 -11.06 10.73 -9.43
N ILE A 158 -11.23 10.06 -8.30
CA ILE A 158 -11.44 10.66 -6.99
C ILE A 158 -10.07 11.02 -6.42
N ALA A 159 -9.90 12.26 -5.93
CA ALA A 159 -8.62 12.78 -5.44
C ALA A 159 -8.79 13.77 -4.26
N PRO A 160 -7.92 13.72 -3.24
CA PRO A 160 -7.15 12.54 -2.87
C PRO A 160 -8.08 11.41 -2.39
N VAL A 161 -7.66 10.17 -2.60
CA VAL A 161 -8.13 9.02 -1.82
C VAL A 161 -7.21 8.92 -0.59
N PRO A 162 -7.73 8.70 0.62
CA PRO A 162 -6.93 8.70 1.85
C PRO A 162 -6.14 7.39 2.01
N PHE A 163 -5.29 7.05 1.04
CA PHE A 163 -4.45 5.85 1.08
C PHE A 163 -3.07 6.12 1.71
N PRO A 164 -2.35 5.06 2.14
CA PRO A 164 -1.14 5.18 2.94
C PRO A 164 0.03 5.90 2.27
N GLU A 165 0.05 6.03 0.94
CA GLU A 165 1.15 6.64 0.19
C GLU A 165 1.46 8.06 0.65
N ALA A 166 0.44 8.83 1.07
CA ALA A 166 0.64 10.16 1.63
C ALA A 166 1.52 10.14 2.89
N PHE A 167 1.53 9.04 3.63
CA PHE A 167 2.37 8.87 4.81
C PHE A 167 3.63 8.05 4.54
N THR A 168 3.57 7.03 3.67
CA THR A 168 4.68 6.09 3.45
C THR A 168 5.71 6.59 2.45
N VAL A 169 5.29 7.21 1.34
CA VAL A 169 6.21 7.66 0.27
C VAL A 169 7.21 8.72 0.77
N PRO A 170 6.79 9.76 1.53
CA PRO A 170 7.72 10.77 2.04
C PRO A 170 8.82 10.23 2.96
N ARG A 171 8.71 8.99 3.44
CA ARG A 171 9.68 8.37 4.35
C ARG A 171 10.94 7.87 3.64
N HIS A 172 10.82 7.53 2.36
CA HIS A 172 11.94 7.03 1.54
C HIS A 172 12.23 7.90 0.31
N THR A 173 11.32 8.82 -0.04
CA THR A 173 11.49 9.73 -1.17
C THR A 173 11.33 11.17 -0.70
N SER A 174 12.32 12.03 -0.99
CA SER A 174 12.20 13.47 -0.73
C SER A 174 11.25 14.09 -1.75
N VAL A 175 10.12 14.59 -1.28
CA VAL A 175 9.02 15.13 -2.09
C VAL A 175 8.32 16.25 -1.32
N ARG A 176 7.66 17.19 -2.03
CA ARG A 176 6.85 18.24 -1.38
C ARG A 176 5.38 17.84 -1.22
N SER A 177 4.78 17.12 -2.15
CA SER A 177 3.39 16.66 -2.04
C SER A 177 3.18 15.26 -2.59
N VAL A 178 2.35 14.46 -1.93
CA VAL A 178 1.95 13.11 -2.38
C VAL A 178 0.43 13.01 -2.45
N GLU A 179 -0.09 12.54 -3.58
CA GLU A 179 -1.54 12.35 -3.78
C GLU A 179 -1.83 10.95 -4.35
N ALA A 180 -2.66 10.18 -3.63
CA ALA A 180 -3.23 8.94 -4.15
C ALA A 180 -4.60 9.21 -4.81
N GLN A 181 -4.89 8.53 -5.91
CA GLN A 181 -6.10 8.71 -6.70
C GLN A 181 -6.68 7.36 -7.13
N LEU A 182 -8.01 7.27 -7.29
CA LEU A 182 -8.68 6.06 -7.76
C LEU A 182 -9.73 6.43 -8.80
N THR A 183 -9.86 5.65 -9.88
CA THR A 183 -10.90 5.88 -10.89
C THR A 183 -12.29 5.87 -10.26
N ALA A 184 -13.10 6.90 -10.52
CA ALA A 184 -14.47 7.00 -9.99
C ALA A 184 -15.32 5.76 -10.36
N ARG A 185 -15.12 5.26 -11.59
CA ARG A 185 -15.74 4.04 -12.10
C ARG A 185 -15.55 2.81 -11.19
N THR A 186 -14.45 2.71 -10.44
CA THR A 186 -14.18 1.56 -9.57
C THR A 186 -15.30 1.35 -8.53
N PHE A 187 -15.94 2.42 -8.07
CA PHE A 187 -17.06 2.35 -7.11
C PHE A 187 -18.44 2.44 -7.76
N GLU A 188 -18.52 2.75 -9.05
CA GLU A 188 -19.78 2.75 -9.81
C GLU A 188 -20.19 1.33 -10.24
N GLU A 189 -19.25 0.40 -10.28
CA GLU A 189 -19.48 -1.00 -10.58
C GLU A 189 -20.19 -1.71 -9.40
N GLU A 190 -21.46 -2.07 -9.58
CA GLU A 190 -22.34 -2.64 -8.54
C GLU A 190 -21.71 -3.83 -7.80
N GLN A 191 -21.00 -4.68 -8.54
CA GLN A 191 -20.34 -5.86 -7.99
C GLN A 191 -19.24 -5.52 -6.98
N ALA A 192 -18.68 -4.31 -6.98
CA ALA A 192 -17.66 -3.90 -6.02
C ALA A 192 -18.13 -4.10 -4.58
N PHE A 193 -19.37 -3.71 -4.27
CA PHE A 193 -19.93 -3.81 -2.91
C PHE A 193 -20.92 -4.97 -2.72
N ALA A 194 -21.38 -5.61 -3.79
CA ALA A 194 -22.36 -6.71 -3.71
C ALA A 194 -21.74 -8.12 -3.69
N SER A 195 -20.41 -8.24 -3.76
CA SER A 195 -19.70 -9.51 -3.96
C SER A 195 -19.22 -10.19 -2.68
N GLU A 196 -19.70 -9.80 -1.50
CA GLU A 196 -19.20 -10.30 -0.21
C GLU A 196 -19.27 -11.83 -0.05
N HIS A 197 -20.21 -12.47 -0.75
CA HIS A 197 -20.50 -13.90 -0.69
C HIS A 197 -19.69 -14.76 -1.68
N LEU A 198 -18.94 -14.15 -2.60
CA LEU A 198 -18.18 -14.86 -3.62
C LEU A 198 -16.93 -15.54 -3.06
N ASP A 199 -16.53 -16.67 -3.65
CA ASP A 199 -15.30 -17.38 -3.32
C ASP A 199 -14.06 -16.72 -3.95
N SER A 200 -12.87 -17.30 -3.71
CA SER A 200 -11.61 -16.76 -4.23
C SER A 200 -11.48 -16.86 -5.74
N ALA A 201 -12.01 -17.91 -6.38
CA ALA A 201 -11.89 -18.11 -7.82
C ALA A 201 -12.73 -17.07 -8.57
N ASP A 202 -13.94 -16.80 -8.07
CA ASP A 202 -14.83 -15.79 -8.63
C ASP A 202 -14.33 -14.35 -8.45
N ARG A 203 -13.34 -14.12 -7.56
CA ARG A 203 -12.72 -12.80 -7.33
C ARG A 203 -11.47 -12.53 -8.16
N ALA A 204 -10.93 -13.56 -8.82
CA ALA A 204 -9.62 -13.53 -9.46
C ALA A 204 -9.62 -12.88 -10.87
N ASP A 205 -10.67 -12.15 -11.23
CA ASP A 205 -10.87 -11.61 -12.58
C ASP A 205 -10.87 -10.07 -12.65
N SER A 206 -10.48 -9.41 -11.56
CA SER A 206 -10.19 -7.97 -11.58
C SER A 206 -9.06 -7.65 -12.58
N GLU A 207 -9.15 -6.48 -13.23
CA GLU A 207 -8.09 -5.94 -14.08
C GLU A 207 -7.65 -4.60 -13.49
N PHE A 208 -6.34 -4.35 -13.49
CA PHE A 208 -5.82 -3.15 -12.87
C PHE A 208 -4.68 -2.48 -13.64
N THR A 209 -4.58 -1.18 -13.46
CA THR A 209 -3.39 -0.37 -13.76
C THR A 209 -3.09 0.52 -12.57
N ILE A 210 -1.86 0.47 -12.07
CA ILE A 210 -1.30 1.44 -11.12
C ILE A 210 -0.35 2.32 -11.92
N ALA A 211 -0.49 3.63 -11.81
CA ALA A 211 0.38 4.58 -12.49
C ALA A 211 0.95 5.58 -11.49
N ALA A 212 2.27 5.74 -11.49
CA ALA A 212 2.93 6.82 -10.75
C ALA A 212 3.39 7.90 -11.73
N GLN A 213 3.14 9.15 -11.37
CA GLN A 213 3.69 10.33 -12.03
C GLN A 213 4.49 11.13 -11.01
N VAL A 214 5.74 11.43 -11.35
CA VAL A 214 6.66 12.23 -10.56
C VAL A 214 6.93 13.51 -11.34
N LEU A 215 6.76 14.65 -10.67
CA LEU A 215 7.05 15.97 -11.21
C LEU A 215 8.05 16.66 -10.27
N GLY A 216 9.19 17.06 -10.81
CA GLY A 216 10.20 17.83 -10.10
C GLY A 216 10.81 18.92 -10.98
N ALA A 217 11.74 19.68 -10.40
CA ALA A 217 12.37 20.80 -11.11
C ALA A 217 13.17 20.35 -12.35
N SER A 218 13.74 19.14 -12.33
CA SER A 218 14.54 18.59 -13.43
C SER A 218 13.71 17.93 -14.54
N GLY A 219 12.39 17.80 -14.37
CA GLY A 219 11.50 17.17 -15.35
C GLY A 219 10.41 16.30 -14.71
N SER A 220 9.80 15.45 -15.52
CA SER A 220 8.81 14.47 -15.07
C SER A 220 9.18 13.06 -15.48
N ALA A 221 8.77 12.10 -14.66
CA ALA A 221 8.90 10.68 -14.92
C ALA A 221 7.58 9.99 -14.63
N SER A 222 7.31 8.88 -15.31
CA SER A 222 6.15 8.05 -15.04
C SER A 222 6.48 6.58 -15.18
N GLY A 223 5.81 5.74 -14.41
CA GLY A 223 5.87 4.29 -14.54
C GLY A 223 4.53 3.66 -14.22
N THR A 224 4.34 2.42 -14.66
CA THR A 224 3.09 1.69 -14.47
C THR A 224 3.27 0.23 -14.09
N LEU A 225 2.29 -0.28 -13.34
CA LEU A 225 2.06 -1.70 -13.12
C LEU A 225 0.72 -2.07 -13.76
N ARG A 226 0.66 -3.21 -14.47
CA ARG A 226 -0.58 -3.69 -15.10
C ARG A 226 -0.74 -5.18 -14.95
N GLY A 227 -1.89 -5.61 -14.48
CA GLY A 227 -2.14 -7.01 -14.24
C GLY A 227 -3.60 -7.34 -14.11
N ARG A 228 -3.82 -8.60 -13.71
CA ARG A 228 -5.12 -9.15 -13.33
C ARG A 228 -5.01 -9.66 -11.91
N ASP A 229 -6.15 -9.82 -11.26
CA ASP A 229 -6.24 -10.36 -9.91
C ASP A 229 -5.44 -9.53 -8.89
N LEU A 230 -6.01 -8.40 -8.48
CA LEU A 230 -5.40 -7.54 -7.46
C LEU A 230 -5.19 -8.25 -6.12
N TRP A 231 -5.98 -9.29 -5.82
CA TRP A 231 -5.83 -10.08 -4.59
C TRP A 231 -4.56 -10.92 -4.64
N ARG A 232 -4.32 -11.60 -5.78
CA ARG A 232 -3.08 -12.32 -6.01
C ARG A 232 -1.87 -11.38 -6.00
N ALA A 233 -1.97 -10.20 -6.62
CA ALA A 233 -0.89 -9.22 -6.61
C ALA A 233 -0.51 -8.77 -5.18
N GLY A 234 -1.50 -8.43 -4.36
CA GLY A 234 -1.26 -8.06 -2.95
C GLY A 234 -0.72 -9.24 -2.12
N ALA A 235 -1.27 -10.44 -2.30
CA ALA A 235 -0.80 -11.64 -1.61
C ALA A 235 0.66 -11.96 -1.95
N LEU A 236 1.02 -11.96 -3.23
CA LEU A 236 2.40 -12.19 -3.66
C LEU A 236 3.37 -11.13 -3.12
N ALA A 237 2.97 -9.86 -3.09
CA ALA A 237 3.79 -8.80 -2.49
C ALA A 237 4.12 -9.10 -1.02
N SER A 238 3.11 -9.43 -0.21
CA SER A 238 3.35 -9.75 1.21
C SER A 238 4.16 -11.03 1.42
N VAL A 239 3.97 -12.05 0.57
CA VAL A 239 4.75 -13.30 0.64
C VAL A 239 6.19 -13.09 0.23
N GLU A 240 6.45 -12.33 -0.84
CA GLU A 240 7.81 -11.98 -1.27
C GLU A 240 8.56 -11.24 -0.17
N ALA A 241 7.90 -10.28 0.50
CA ALA A 241 8.49 -9.60 1.65
C ALA A 241 8.75 -10.55 2.82
N ALA A 242 7.83 -11.47 3.15
CA ALA A 242 8.03 -12.46 4.20
C ALA A 242 9.26 -13.34 3.95
N VAL A 243 9.48 -13.75 2.70
CA VAL A 243 10.67 -14.51 2.29
C VAL A 243 11.94 -13.66 2.41
N ARG A 244 11.89 -12.37 2.04
CA ARG A 244 13.08 -11.49 2.12
C ARG A 244 13.48 -11.15 3.55
N VAL A 245 12.51 -10.86 4.43
CA VAL A 245 12.82 -10.52 5.84
C VAL A 245 13.39 -11.71 6.60
N THR A 246 13.03 -12.95 6.22
CA THR A 246 13.60 -14.18 6.81
C THR A 246 14.93 -14.58 6.18
N GLY A 247 15.17 -14.21 4.91
CA GLY A 247 16.35 -14.58 4.15
C GLY A 247 17.54 -13.63 4.22
N GLY A 248 17.39 -12.42 4.79
CA GLY A 248 18.47 -11.42 4.75
C GLY A 248 18.28 -10.23 5.70
N ALA A 249 19.28 -9.34 5.72
CA ALA A 249 19.27 -8.15 6.56
C ALA A 249 18.38 -7.06 5.94
N VAL A 250 17.13 -7.00 6.40
CA VAL A 250 16.20 -5.88 6.16
C VAL A 250 16.27 -4.91 7.35
N LYS A 251 15.99 -3.62 7.11
CA LYS A 251 15.96 -2.59 8.16
C LYS A 251 14.96 -2.98 9.26
N SER A 252 15.45 -3.20 10.47
CA SER A 252 14.62 -3.42 11.65
C SER A 252 13.85 -2.15 12.06
N GLY A 253 12.70 -2.33 12.70
CA GLY A 253 11.78 -1.26 13.05
C GLY A 253 10.46 -1.37 12.28
N VAL A 254 9.64 -0.34 12.38
CA VAL A 254 8.46 -0.17 11.52
C VAL A 254 8.89 0.64 10.30
N VAL A 255 8.71 0.08 9.10
CA VAL A 255 9.25 0.61 7.83
C VAL A 255 8.23 0.48 6.71
N SER A 256 8.23 1.40 5.76
CA SER A 256 7.37 1.27 4.57
C SER A 256 7.98 0.27 3.58
N PRO A 257 7.21 -0.21 2.59
CA PRO A 257 7.76 -1.06 1.53
C PRO A 257 9.00 -0.47 0.84
N GLY A 258 8.97 0.82 0.48
CA GLY A 258 10.10 1.54 -0.12
C GLY A 258 11.25 1.86 0.84
N GLU A 259 11.03 1.85 2.16
CA GLU A 259 12.11 1.87 3.16
C GLU A 259 12.76 0.48 3.34
N ALA A 260 11.98 -0.59 3.13
CA ALA A 260 12.40 -1.97 3.37
C ALA A 260 13.15 -2.60 2.19
N PHE A 261 12.78 -2.26 0.95
CA PHE A 261 13.23 -2.95 -0.25
C PHE A 261 13.67 -2.01 -1.38
N ASP A 262 14.60 -2.49 -2.22
CA ASP A 262 14.88 -1.86 -3.51
C ASP A 262 13.65 -2.02 -4.42
N ALA A 263 12.96 -0.91 -4.71
CA ALA A 263 11.65 -0.97 -5.35
C ALA A 263 11.65 -1.58 -6.77
N PRO A 264 12.56 -1.20 -7.71
CA PRO A 264 12.66 -1.88 -8.99
C PRO A 264 12.95 -3.37 -8.88
N GLU A 265 13.87 -3.79 -7.99
CA GLU A 265 14.18 -5.20 -7.79
C GLU A 265 12.97 -5.98 -7.24
N PHE A 266 12.26 -5.41 -6.27
CA PHE A 266 11.08 -6.03 -5.67
C PHE A 266 9.92 -6.16 -6.67
N LEU A 267 9.62 -5.09 -7.40
CA LEU A 267 8.59 -5.09 -8.44
C LEU A 267 8.95 -6.04 -9.59
N GLY A 268 10.23 -6.13 -9.97
CA GLY A 268 10.74 -7.10 -10.94
C GLY A 268 10.52 -8.53 -10.50
N ALA A 269 10.83 -8.86 -9.24
CA ALA A 269 10.60 -10.20 -8.69
C ALA A 269 9.12 -10.60 -8.69
N LEU A 270 8.20 -9.66 -8.46
CA LEU A 270 6.77 -9.92 -8.59
C LEU A 270 6.33 -10.10 -10.05
N ALA A 271 6.90 -9.32 -10.97
CA ALA A 271 6.65 -9.47 -12.40
C ALA A 271 7.12 -10.83 -12.93
N ASP A 272 8.27 -11.32 -12.49
CA ASP A 272 8.80 -12.67 -12.82
C ASP A 272 7.89 -13.81 -12.34
N ARG A 273 6.96 -13.54 -11.41
CA ARG A 273 5.95 -14.48 -10.89
C ARG A 273 4.55 -14.24 -11.51
N ASP A 274 4.51 -13.52 -12.63
CA ASP A 274 3.31 -13.15 -13.35
C ASP A 274 2.28 -12.40 -12.48
N ALA A 275 2.73 -11.61 -11.49
CA ALA A 275 1.81 -10.78 -10.70
C ALA A 275 1.23 -9.64 -11.55
N PHE A 276 2.07 -9.06 -12.40
CA PHE A 276 1.77 -7.97 -13.31
C PHE A 276 2.96 -7.75 -14.26
N THR A 277 2.75 -6.92 -15.27
CA THR A 277 3.83 -6.28 -16.02
C THR A 277 4.21 -4.95 -15.36
N VAL A 278 5.49 -4.59 -15.42
CA VAL A 278 6.04 -3.35 -14.88
C VAL A 278 6.73 -2.57 -15.99
N ASP A 279 6.44 -1.28 -16.09
CA ASP A 279 7.08 -0.34 -17.00
C ASP A 279 7.62 0.83 -16.18
N LEU A 280 8.94 0.96 -16.10
CA LEU A 280 9.62 2.01 -15.35
C LEU A 280 10.38 2.93 -16.31
N PRO A 281 10.64 4.19 -15.94
CA PRO A 281 11.51 5.06 -16.71
C PRO A 281 12.85 4.37 -16.98
N THR A 282 13.25 4.29 -18.25
CA THR A 282 14.60 3.87 -18.60
C THR A 282 15.57 4.92 -18.06
N GLY A 283 16.50 4.53 -17.19
CA GLY A 283 17.48 5.43 -16.61
C GLY A 283 18.18 6.26 -17.71
N SER A 284 18.15 7.57 -17.54
CA SER A 284 18.85 8.55 -18.40
C SER A 284 20.36 8.50 -18.18
#